data_AF-A0A8T6LNC8-F1
#
_entry.id   AF-A0A8T6LNC8-F1
#
_cell.length_a   1.000
_cell.length_b   1.000
_cell.length_c   1.000
_cell.angle_alpha   90.00
_cell.angle_beta   90.00
_cell.angle_gamma   90.00
#
_symmetry.space_group_name_H-M   'P 1'
#
loop_
_entity.id
_entity.type
_entity.pdbx_description
1 polymer ?
#
loop_
_entity_poly.entity_id
_entity_poly.type
_entity_poly.pdbx_seq_one_letter_code
_entity_poly.pdbx_strand_id
1 'polypeptide(L)'
;MARDVILVLPEGERSLAADKLPVLLGSGAGAHIRLPGPSGAPPAASINLLDDRALVQCYPGISGLLLNGEPISGAQWLEEGDRLAIAGVEVALESLSPEAMRLEVNYLAKAWDTRPPEPAEDEDAPAAIAVRRPAGEPRALPAQKGRFWLRLTAGVLLALLGGSAIFVFTAEGVLIEVEPADVDVQVDALLPTPHVGPRYLLWQGSYRVRAELERYYPLDEEIEVGGEGGQEFRFAMRLLPGRVVVDGAAGAEIRIEGMDGVFSSGEEISLDPGTYALTVSAPRYKDLN
;
A
#
# COMPACT_ATOMS: atom_id res chain seq x y z
N MET A 1 -23.35 -6.45 -34.83
CA MET A 1 -22.81 -7.35 -35.88
C MET A 1 -21.36 -7.61 -35.51
N ALA A 2 -20.86 -8.84 -35.70
CA ALA A 2 -19.44 -9.08 -35.48
C ALA A 2 -18.66 -8.34 -36.57
N ARG A 3 -17.69 -7.52 -36.18
CA ARG A 3 -16.91 -6.68 -37.09
C ARG A 3 -15.70 -7.46 -37.58
N ASP A 4 -15.57 -7.62 -38.89
CA ASP A 4 -14.44 -8.35 -39.46
C ASP A 4 -13.17 -7.48 -39.46
N VAL A 5 -12.01 -8.13 -39.31
CA VAL A 5 -10.71 -7.48 -39.41
C VAL A 5 -10.05 -7.90 -40.71
N ILE A 6 -9.79 -6.93 -41.58
CA ILE A 6 -9.19 -7.15 -42.88
C ILE A 6 -7.73 -6.70 -42.79
N LEU A 7 -6.82 -7.66 -42.94
CA LEU A 7 -5.38 -7.39 -43.08
C LEU A 7 -5.05 -7.31 -44.56
N VAL A 8 -4.61 -6.15 -45.02
CA VAL A 8 -4.10 -5.95 -46.37
C VAL A 8 -2.59 -6.16 -46.30
N LEU A 9 -2.13 -7.36 -46.64
CA LEU A 9 -0.72 -7.72 -46.67
C LEU A 9 -0.19 -7.60 -48.11
N PRO A 10 1.14 -7.45 -48.32
CA PRO A 10 1.70 -7.41 -49.67
C PRO A 10 1.46 -8.70 -50.47
N GLU A 11 1.32 -9.85 -49.79
CA GLU A 11 0.95 -11.13 -50.39
C GLU A 11 -0.55 -11.29 -50.72
N GLY A 12 -1.40 -10.35 -50.28
CA GLY A 12 -2.85 -10.36 -50.53
C GLY A 12 -3.68 -9.99 -49.29
N GLU A 13 -4.99 -9.86 -49.48
CA GLU A 13 -5.91 -9.58 -48.38
C GLU A 13 -6.25 -10.84 -47.58
N ARG A 14 -6.30 -10.70 -46.26
CA ARG A 14 -6.71 -11.75 -45.33
C ARG A 14 -7.79 -11.22 -44.39
N SER A 15 -8.95 -11.87 -44.38
CA SER A 15 -9.99 -11.60 -43.39
C SER A 15 -9.81 -12.46 -42.13
N LEU A 16 -9.95 -11.82 -40.98
CA LEU A 16 -9.97 -12.41 -39.65
C LEU A 16 -11.31 -12.08 -39.01
N ALA A 17 -12.04 -13.11 -38.60
CA ALA A 17 -13.29 -12.93 -37.86
C ALA A 17 -13.01 -12.28 -36.49
N ALA A 18 -13.98 -11.54 -35.97
CA ALA A 18 -13.85 -10.79 -34.71
C ALA A 18 -13.48 -11.66 -33.50
N ASP A 19 -13.86 -12.95 -33.51
CA ASP A 19 -13.53 -13.94 -32.47
C ASP A 19 -12.06 -14.38 -32.48
N LYS A 20 -11.28 -13.97 -33.49
CA LYS A 20 -9.84 -14.20 -33.63
C LYS A 20 -8.99 -13.01 -33.19
N LEU A 21 -9.61 -11.96 -32.64
CA LEU A 21 -8.88 -10.89 -31.97
C LEU A 21 -8.21 -11.40 -30.67
N PRO A 22 -7.07 -10.82 -30.27
CA PRO A 22 -6.31 -9.76 -30.94
C PRO A 22 -5.62 -10.14 -32.25
N VAL A 23 -5.42 -9.16 -33.13
CA VAL A 23 -4.37 -9.24 -34.17
C VAL A 23 -3.02 -9.20 -33.47
N LEU A 24 -2.14 -10.16 -33.74
CA LEU A 24 -0.86 -10.31 -33.05
C LEU A 24 0.29 -9.94 -33.99
N LEU A 25 1.16 -9.04 -33.54
CA LEU A 25 2.39 -8.65 -34.24
C LEU A 25 3.56 -9.35 -33.56
N GLY A 26 4.27 -10.24 -34.25
CA GLY A 26 5.40 -10.98 -33.66
C GLY A 26 6.11 -11.90 -34.64
N SER A 27 7.22 -12.50 -34.19
CA SER A 27 8.01 -13.45 -34.99
C SER A 27 7.57 -14.92 -34.82
N GLY A 28 6.73 -15.21 -33.82
CA GLY A 28 6.25 -16.56 -33.51
C GLY A 28 5.21 -17.09 -34.49
N ALA A 29 5.00 -18.42 -34.47
CA ALA A 29 4.06 -19.10 -35.38
C ALA A 29 2.58 -18.68 -35.21
N GLY A 30 2.22 -18.13 -34.04
CA GLY A 30 0.87 -17.60 -33.77
C GLY A 30 0.66 -16.13 -34.15
N ALA A 31 1.65 -15.46 -34.74
CA ALA A 31 1.51 -14.06 -35.14
C ALA A 31 0.65 -13.92 -36.42
N HIS A 32 -0.26 -12.96 -36.40
CA HIS A 32 -1.09 -12.60 -37.54
C HIS A 32 -0.32 -11.72 -38.53
N ILE A 33 0.47 -10.78 -38.00
CA ILE A 33 1.42 -9.94 -38.75
C ILE A 33 2.83 -10.37 -38.33
N ARG A 34 3.62 -10.85 -39.31
CA ARG A 34 4.95 -11.41 -39.03
C ARG A 34 5.99 -10.32 -38.91
N LEU A 35 6.67 -10.28 -37.78
CA LEU A 35 7.85 -9.43 -37.59
C LEU A 35 9.14 -10.24 -37.81
N PRO A 36 10.18 -9.63 -38.39
CA PRO A 36 11.48 -10.28 -38.47
C PRO A 36 12.08 -10.45 -37.07
N GLY A 37 12.59 -11.65 -36.78
CA GLY A 37 13.16 -11.97 -35.48
C GLY A 37 13.17 -13.46 -35.19
N PRO A 38 13.73 -13.88 -34.04
CA PRO A 38 13.79 -15.28 -33.66
C PRO A 38 12.36 -15.82 -33.43
N SER A 39 12.07 -17.02 -33.94
CA SER A 39 10.74 -17.64 -33.96
C SER A 39 10.13 -17.96 -32.59
N GLY A 40 10.88 -17.73 -31.50
CA GLY A 40 10.44 -17.91 -30.11
C GLY A 40 10.36 -16.62 -29.28
N ALA A 41 10.57 -15.44 -29.88
CA ALA A 41 10.37 -14.18 -29.16
C ALA A 41 8.89 -14.00 -28.80
N PRO A 42 8.58 -13.38 -27.64
CA PRO A 42 7.22 -12.99 -27.34
C PRO A 42 6.69 -12.03 -28.41
N PRO A 43 5.36 -11.99 -28.65
CA PRO A 43 4.76 -11.00 -29.54
C PRO A 43 5.18 -9.58 -29.14
N ALA A 44 5.40 -8.73 -30.14
CA ALA A 44 5.81 -7.35 -29.93
C ALA A 44 4.63 -6.48 -29.49
N ALA A 45 3.50 -6.65 -30.16
CA ALA A 45 2.27 -5.90 -29.88
C ALA A 45 1.04 -6.72 -30.27
N SER A 46 -0.12 -6.31 -29.76
CA SER A 46 -1.43 -6.77 -30.19
C SER A 46 -2.34 -5.61 -30.54
N ILE A 47 -3.24 -5.79 -31.51
CA ILE A 47 -4.29 -4.82 -31.85
C ILE A 47 -5.64 -5.48 -31.53
N ASN A 48 -6.42 -4.83 -30.67
CA ASN A 48 -7.74 -5.25 -30.24
C ASN A 48 -8.79 -4.21 -30.65
N LEU A 49 -10.06 -4.63 -30.59
CA LEU A 49 -11.21 -3.73 -30.63
C LEU A 49 -11.88 -3.71 -29.25
N LEU A 50 -12.07 -2.51 -28.70
CA LEU A 50 -12.79 -2.28 -27.44
C LEU A 50 -13.73 -1.09 -27.63
N ASP A 51 -15.03 -1.27 -27.36
CA ASP A 51 -16.07 -0.24 -27.52
C ASP A 51 -16.02 0.46 -28.90
N ASP A 52 -15.94 -0.32 -29.97
CA ASP A 52 -15.82 0.10 -31.37
C ASP A 52 -14.54 0.91 -31.74
N ARG A 53 -13.58 0.99 -30.82
CA ARG A 53 -12.29 1.65 -31.02
C ARG A 53 -11.15 0.65 -31.12
N ALA A 54 -10.17 0.94 -31.96
CA ALA A 54 -8.96 0.13 -32.08
C ALA A 54 -7.98 0.52 -30.97
N LEU A 55 -7.42 -0.50 -30.30
CA LEU A 55 -6.45 -0.33 -29.22
C LEU A 55 -5.21 -1.17 -29.55
N VAL A 56 -4.04 -0.54 -29.59
CA VAL A 56 -2.76 -1.24 -29.63
C VAL A 56 -2.26 -1.48 -28.20
N GLN A 57 -1.77 -2.68 -27.92
CA GLN A 57 -1.14 -3.03 -26.66
C GLN A 57 0.28 -3.53 -26.92
N CYS A 58 1.27 -2.80 -26.43
CA CYS A 58 2.67 -3.17 -26.47
C CYS A 58 3.00 -4.16 -25.34
N TYR A 59 3.65 -5.28 -25.66
CA TYR A 59 4.02 -6.27 -24.65
C TYR A 59 5.25 -5.80 -23.83
N PRO A 60 5.30 -6.11 -22.52
CA PRO A 60 6.41 -5.68 -21.68
C PRO A 60 7.77 -6.22 -22.15
N GLY A 61 8.77 -5.32 -22.23
CA GLY A 61 10.14 -5.68 -22.62
C GLY A 61 10.44 -5.51 -24.11
N ILE A 62 9.44 -5.16 -24.91
CA ILE A 62 9.61 -4.81 -26.33
C ILE A 62 9.98 -3.33 -26.41
N SER A 63 11.02 -3.03 -27.20
CA SER A 63 11.48 -1.65 -27.46
C SER A 63 11.44 -1.37 -28.96
N GLY A 64 11.15 -0.13 -29.34
CA GLY A 64 11.14 0.29 -30.75
C GLY A 64 9.80 0.12 -31.47
N LEU A 65 8.69 -0.06 -30.75
CA LEU A 65 7.35 0.16 -31.31
C LEU A 65 7.08 1.66 -31.35
N LEU A 66 6.89 2.18 -32.55
CA LEU A 66 6.58 3.58 -32.80
C LEU A 66 5.12 3.72 -33.20
N LEU A 67 4.43 4.74 -32.71
CA LEU A 67 3.14 5.20 -33.21
C LEU A 67 3.35 6.58 -33.81
N ASN A 68 3.10 6.73 -35.10
CA ASN A 68 3.33 7.98 -35.85
C ASN A 68 4.76 8.55 -35.68
N GLY A 69 5.75 7.67 -35.49
CA GLY A 69 7.15 8.04 -35.29
C GLY A 69 7.58 8.19 -33.82
N GLU A 70 6.64 8.23 -32.87
CA GLU A 70 6.92 8.39 -31.45
C GLU A 70 6.92 7.04 -30.72
N PRO A 71 7.87 6.77 -29.79
CA PRO A 71 7.93 5.51 -29.07
C PRO A 71 6.75 5.37 -28.11
N ILE A 72 6.01 4.27 -28.23
CA ILE A 72 4.90 3.97 -27.33
C ILE A 72 5.21 2.80 -26.38
N SER A 73 4.58 2.85 -25.21
CA SER A 73 4.62 1.76 -24.22
C SER A 73 3.22 1.57 -23.62
N GLY A 74 2.88 0.35 -23.24
CA GLY A 74 1.56 0.02 -22.72
C GLY A 74 0.47 0.00 -23.79
N ALA A 75 -0.74 0.43 -23.42
CA ALA A 75 -1.89 0.47 -24.31
C ALA A 75 -2.14 1.89 -24.83
N GLN A 76 -2.42 2.03 -26.12
CA GLN A 76 -2.71 3.29 -26.80
C GLN A 76 -3.89 3.10 -27.74
N TRP A 77 -4.77 4.09 -27.80
CA TRP A 77 -5.85 4.11 -28.79
C TRP A 77 -5.29 4.42 -30.17
N LEU A 78 -5.87 3.80 -31.19
CA LEU A 78 -5.57 4.07 -32.59
C LEU A 78 -6.73 4.81 -33.23
N GLU A 79 -6.41 5.85 -33.98
CA GLU A 79 -7.32 6.58 -34.85
C GLU A 79 -7.08 6.22 -36.32
N GLU A 80 -8.08 6.46 -37.16
CA GLU A 80 -7.95 6.25 -38.61
C GLU A 80 -6.82 7.11 -39.19
N GLY A 81 -5.89 6.48 -39.89
CA GLY A 81 -4.67 7.09 -40.39
C GLY A 81 -3.42 6.85 -39.53
N ASP A 82 -3.57 6.34 -38.30
CA ASP A 82 -2.42 6.05 -37.43
C ASP A 82 -1.53 4.94 -37.98
N ARG A 83 -0.21 5.11 -37.80
CA ARG A 83 0.82 4.19 -38.29
C ARG A 83 1.65 3.64 -37.15
N LEU A 84 1.65 2.33 -37.00
CA LEU A 84 2.55 1.60 -36.13
C LEU A 84 3.79 1.15 -36.90
N ALA A 85 4.98 1.40 -36.37
CA ALA A 85 6.23 0.92 -36.99
C ALA A 85 7.07 0.13 -35.98
N ILE A 86 7.50 -1.06 -36.36
CA ILE A 86 8.39 -1.89 -35.56
C ILE A 86 9.21 -2.84 -36.45
N ALA A 87 10.52 -2.91 -36.19
CA ALA A 87 11.43 -3.85 -36.86
C ALA A 87 11.36 -3.84 -38.40
N GLY A 88 11.14 -2.66 -39.01
CA GLY A 88 11.01 -2.51 -40.47
C GLY A 88 9.65 -2.91 -41.04
N VAL A 89 8.65 -3.14 -40.19
CA VAL A 89 7.25 -3.37 -40.59
C VAL A 89 6.42 -2.16 -40.16
N GLU A 90 5.66 -1.60 -41.08
CA GLU A 90 4.67 -0.57 -40.82
C GLU A 90 3.26 -1.17 -40.92
N VAL A 91 2.38 -0.83 -39.98
CA VAL A 91 0.97 -1.21 -39.94
C VAL A 91 0.14 0.05 -39.79
N ALA A 92 -0.63 0.40 -40.80
CA ALA A 92 -1.51 1.57 -40.80
C ALA A 92 -2.96 1.16 -40.57
N LEU A 93 -3.68 1.90 -39.73
CA LEU A 93 -5.13 1.78 -39.60
C LEU A 93 -5.80 2.58 -40.72
N GLU A 94 -6.14 1.93 -41.82
CA GLU A 94 -6.65 2.59 -43.03
C GLU A 94 -8.11 3.03 -42.87
N SER A 95 -8.96 2.18 -42.31
CA SER A 95 -10.37 2.55 -42.06
C SER A 95 -10.94 1.84 -40.83
N LEU A 96 -11.74 2.58 -40.07
CA LEU A 96 -12.40 2.09 -38.87
C LEU A 96 -13.94 2.24 -38.96
N SER A 97 -14.64 1.31 -39.62
CA SER A 97 -16.12 1.31 -39.76
C SER A 97 -16.82 0.27 -38.88
N PRO A 98 -18.15 0.36 -38.65
CA PRO A 98 -18.91 -0.67 -37.93
C PRO A 98 -18.88 -2.06 -38.58
N GLU A 99 -18.61 -2.14 -39.88
CA GLU A 99 -18.59 -3.40 -40.64
C GLU A 99 -17.20 -4.04 -40.67
N ALA A 100 -16.14 -3.25 -40.81
CA ALA A 100 -14.78 -3.74 -40.92
C ALA A 100 -13.71 -2.81 -40.31
N MET A 101 -12.66 -3.40 -39.74
CA MET A 101 -11.38 -2.73 -39.43
C MET A 101 -10.35 -3.12 -40.49
N ARG A 102 -9.85 -2.15 -41.27
CA ARG A 102 -8.80 -2.41 -42.27
C ARG A 102 -7.44 -1.99 -41.75
N LEU A 103 -6.49 -2.93 -41.74
CA LEU A 103 -5.10 -2.70 -41.37
C LEU A 103 -4.23 -2.95 -42.61
N GLU A 104 -3.54 -1.92 -43.09
CA GLU A 104 -2.58 -2.04 -44.18
C GLU A 104 -1.20 -2.35 -43.61
N VAL A 105 -0.57 -3.43 -44.08
CA VAL A 105 0.74 -3.87 -43.62
C VAL A 105 1.76 -3.68 -44.73
N ASN A 106 2.82 -2.93 -44.44
CA ASN A 106 3.91 -2.69 -45.36
C ASN A 106 5.24 -3.17 -44.76
N TYR A 107 5.93 -4.06 -45.49
CA TYR A 107 7.26 -4.51 -45.13
C TYR A 107 8.30 -3.61 -45.82
N LEU A 108 8.92 -2.70 -45.07
CA LEU A 108 9.90 -1.76 -45.62
C LEU A 108 11.18 -2.49 -46.07
N ALA A 109 11.37 -2.60 -47.38
CA ALA A 109 12.48 -3.34 -48.01
C ALA A 109 13.91 -2.76 -47.78
N LYS A 110 14.06 -1.67 -47.01
CA LYS A 110 15.33 -0.92 -46.90
C LYS A 110 16.42 -1.57 -46.04
N ALA A 111 16.21 -2.75 -45.47
CA ALA A 111 17.21 -3.36 -44.59
C ALA A 111 18.31 -4.16 -45.33
N TRP A 112 18.19 -4.42 -46.64
CA TRP A 112 19.09 -5.36 -47.32
C TRP A 112 19.41 -5.01 -48.79
N ASP A 113 19.67 -3.74 -49.12
CA ASP A 113 20.29 -3.44 -50.43
C ASP A 113 21.74 -3.95 -50.44
N THR A 114 21.91 -5.21 -50.86
CA THR A 114 23.21 -5.89 -50.99
C THR A 114 23.84 -5.59 -52.34
N ARG A 115 23.76 -4.35 -52.85
CA ARG A 115 24.58 -3.98 -53.99
C ARG A 115 26.04 -3.92 -53.53
N PRO A 116 26.94 -4.71 -54.15
CA PRO A 116 28.37 -4.55 -53.91
C PRO A 116 28.75 -3.09 -54.21
N PRO A 117 29.50 -2.41 -53.32
CA PRO A 117 29.99 -1.08 -53.61
C PRO A 117 30.90 -1.14 -54.86
N GLU A 118 30.71 -0.24 -55.82
CA GLU A 118 31.64 -0.08 -56.93
C GLU A 118 32.99 0.40 -56.38
N PRO A 119 34.12 -0.19 -56.81
CA PRO A 119 35.43 0.24 -56.34
C PRO A 119 35.74 1.62 -56.92
N ALA A 120 35.78 2.64 -56.07
CA ALA A 120 36.37 3.92 -56.41
C ALA A 120 37.90 3.75 -56.47
N GLU A 121 38.49 4.05 -57.63
CA GLU A 121 39.94 4.27 -57.75
C GLU A 121 40.24 5.66 -57.19
N ASP A 122 40.45 5.76 -55.88
CA ASP A 122 40.96 6.99 -55.25
C ASP A 122 42.41 6.79 -54.79
N GLU A 123 43.30 7.60 -55.35
CA GLU A 123 44.76 7.63 -55.14
C GLU A 123 45.21 8.20 -53.78
N ASP A 124 44.29 8.43 -52.84
CA ASP A 124 44.60 8.87 -51.49
C ASP A 124 44.20 7.79 -50.49
N ALA A 125 45.17 6.98 -50.09
CA ALA A 125 45.00 6.08 -48.97
C ALA A 125 44.65 6.90 -47.71
N PRO A 126 43.46 6.74 -47.10
CA PRO A 126 43.23 7.33 -45.80
C PRO A 126 44.17 6.66 -44.81
N ALA A 127 44.92 7.48 -44.08
CA ALA A 127 45.79 7.03 -43.00
C ALA A 127 45.04 6.04 -42.11
N ALA A 128 45.71 4.94 -41.75
CA ALA A 128 45.17 3.89 -40.91
C ALA A 128 44.33 4.49 -39.77
N ILE A 129 43.03 4.26 -39.83
CA ILE A 129 42.11 4.60 -38.75
C ILE A 129 42.56 3.73 -37.59
N ALA A 130 43.34 4.32 -36.68
CA ALA A 130 43.53 3.76 -35.37
C ALA A 130 42.11 3.61 -34.82
N VAL A 131 41.67 2.36 -34.63
CA VAL A 131 40.44 2.04 -33.90
C VAL A 131 40.68 2.54 -32.48
N ARG A 132 40.44 3.83 -32.26
CA ARG A 132 40.04 4.33 -30.95
C ARG A 132 38.70 3.66 -30.74
N ARG A 133 38.74 2.50 -30.08
CA ARG A 133 37.60 2.02 -29.31
C ARG A 133 37.17 3.27 -28.54
N PRO A 134 36.02 3.91 -28.82
CA PRO A 134 35.54 4.90 -27.89
C PRO A 134 35.57 4.13 -26.57
N ALA A 135 36.26 4.69 -25.57
CA ALA A 135 36.02 4.24 -24.22
C ALA A 135 34.52 4.40 -24.08
N GLY A 136 33.79 3.29 -24.24
CA GLY A 136 32.37 3.29 -24.03
C GLY A 136 32.30 3.76 -22.60
N GLU A 137 31.84 4.99 -22.39
CA GLU A 137 31.25 5.32 -21.10
C GLU A 137 30.34 4.14 -20.83
N PRO A 138 30.57 3.39 -19.73
CA PRO A 138 29.71 2.28 -19.40
C PRO A 138 28.33 2.90 -19.34
N ARG A 139 27.52 2.68 -20.38
CA ARG A 139 26.15 3.14 -20.42
C ARG A 139 25.52 2.35 -19.30
N ALA A 140 25.41 3.01 -18.15
CA ALA A 140 24.78 2.43 -16.99
C ALA A 140 23.41 2.00 -17.51
N LEU A 141 23.22 0.69 -17.61
CA LEU A 141 21.90 0.12 -17.75
C LEU A 141 21.08 0.83 -16.67
N PRO A 142 19.99 1.56 -17.02
CA PRO A 142 19.19 2.22 -16.00
C PRO A 142 18.88 1.14 -15.00
N ALA A 143 19.41 1.31 -13.79
CA ALA A 143 19.39 0.26 -12.81
C ALA A 143 17.94 -0.21 -12.69
N GLN A 144 17.70 -1.50 -12.86
CA GLN A 144 16.41 -2.16 -12.62
C GLN A 144 16.00 -2.07 -11.13
N LYS A 145 16.51 -1.07 -10.40
CA LYS A 145 16.17 -0.70 -9.03
C LYS A 145 14.67 -0.49 -8.90
N GLY A 146 14.01 0.21 -9.83
CA GLY A 146 12.57 0.51 -9.71
C GLY A 146 11.68 -0.74 -9.52
N ARG A 147 11.90 -1.79 -10.32
CA ARG A 147 11.10 -3.03 -10.23
C ARG A 147 11.51 -3.93 -9.06
N PHE A 148 12.80 -3.95 -8.70
CA PHE A 148 13.28 -4.69 -7.52
C PHE A 148 12.71 -4.09 -6.24
N TRP A 149 12.76 -2.77 -6.08
CA TRP A 149 12.19 -2.07 -4.92
C TRP A 149 10.66 -2.16 -4.88
N LEU A 150 9.98 -2.16 -6.04
CA LEU A 150 8.54 -2.41 -6.11
C LEU A 150 8.16 -3.84 -5.69
N ARG A 151 8.94 -4.85 -6.10
CA ARG A 151 8.73 -6.24 -5.66
C ARG A 151 9.05 -6.44 -4.19
N LEU A 152 10.08 -5.75 -3.68
CA LEU A 152 10.45 -5.77 -2.28
C LEU A 152 9.36 -5.14 -1.41
N THR A 153 8.87 -3.97 -1.80
CA THR A 153 7.77 -3.28 -1.10
C THR A 153 6.46 -4.07 -1.15
N ALA A 154 6.11 -4.64 -2.31
CA ALA A 154 4.95 -5.53 -2.42
C ALA A 154 5.09 -6.80 -1.56
N GLY A 155 6.29 -7.39 -1.50
CA GLY A 155 6.57 -8.54 -0.65
C GLY A 155 6.49 -8.21 0.84
N VAL A 156 7.03 -7.07 1.27
CA VAL A 156 6.91 -6.59 2.65
C VAL A 156 5.46 -6.31 3.01
N LEU A 157 4.69 -5.67 2.12
CA LEU A 157 3.27 -5.41 2.32
C LEU A 157 2.48 -6.72 2.45
N LEU A 158 2.75 -7.71 1.60
CA LEU A 158 2.10 -9.01 1.65
C LEU A 158 2.47 -9.78 2.93
N ALA A 159 3.73 -9.72 3.35
CA ALA A 159 4.19 -10.32 4.59
C ALA A 159 3.55 -9.64 5.82
N LEU A 160 3.41 -8.31 5.79
CA LEU A 160 2.74 -7.56 6.84
C LEU A 160 1.24 -7.91 6.89
N LEU A 161 0.56 -7.95 5.74
CA LEU A 161 -0.85 -8.34 5.66
C LEU A 161 -1.08 -9.79 6.10
N GLY A 162 -0.23 -10.72 5.65
CA GLY A 162 -0.27 -12.11 6.07
C GLY A 162 0.02 -12.27 7.57
N GLY A 163 1.00 -11.53 8.09
CA GLY A 163 1.31 -11.48 9.52
C GLY A 163 0.14 -10.95 10.35
N SER A 164 -0.51 -9.86 9.90
CA SER A 164 -1.72 -9.33 10.54
C SER A 164 -2.88 -10.33 10.50
N ALA A 165 -3.08 -11.03 9.37
CA ALA A 165 -4.14 -12.04 9.28
C ALA A 165 -3.90 -13.22 10.23
N ILE A 166 -2.66 -13.70 10.32
CA ILE A 166 -2.28 -14.75 11.29
C ILE A 166 -2.51 -14.24 12.71
N PHE A 167 -2.06 -13.02 13.02
CA PHE A 167 -2.24 -12.41 14.34
C PHE A 167 -3.71 -12.37 14.76
N VAL A 168 -4.61 -11.91 13.88
CA VAL A 168 -6.05 -11.86 14.16
C VAL A 168 -6.66 -13.25 14.36
N PHE A 169 -6.14 -14.27 13.65
CA PHE A 169 -6.62 -15.65 13.79
C PHE A 169 -6.11 -16.38 15.02
N THR A 170 -4.91 -16.05 15.51
CA THR A 170 -4.28 -16.75 16.64
C THR A 170 -4.39 -16.00 17.97
N ALA A 171 -4.85 -14.75 17.96
CA ALA A 171 -5.06 -13.98 19.18
C ALA A 171 -6.42 -14.23 19.81
N GLU A 172 -6.43 -14.10 21.13
CA GLU A 172 -7.61 -14.26 21.94
C GLU A 172 -8.23 -12.91 22.24
N GLY A 173 -9.57 -12.88 22.17
CA GLY A 173 -10.35 -11.74 22.63
C GLY A 173 -10.45 -11.79 24.16
N VAL A 174 -9.70 -10.91 24.82
CA VAL A 174 -9.70 -10.73 26.27
C VAL A 174 -10.56 -9.52 26.61
N LEU A 175 -11.53 -9.70 27.51
CA LEU A 175 -12.33 -8.59 28.03
C LEU A 175 -11.59 -7.98 29.23
N ILE A 176 -11.23 -6.71 29.13
CA ILE A 176 -10.62 -5.96 30.23
C ILE A 176 -11.59 -4.87 30.64
N GLU A 177 -12.20 -5.03 31.81
CA GLU A 177 -13.16 -4.07 32.35
C GLU A 177 -12.54 -3.38 33.56
N VAL A 178 -12.47 -2.04 33.51
CA VAL A 178 -11.95 -1.21 34.59
C VAL A 178 -13.09 -0.32 35.07
N GLU A 179 -13.35 -0.32 36.38
CA GLU A 179 -14.32 0.55 37.01
C GLU A 179 -13.59 1.71 37.71
N PRO A 180 -13.93 2.98 37.42
CA PRO A 180 -15.01 3.47 36.53
C PRO A 180 -14.75 3.27 35.04
N ALA A 181 -15.82 3.12 34.25
CA ALA A 181 -15.75 2.76 32.82
C ALA A 181 -15.15 3.85 31.89
N ASP A 182 -14.90 5.05 32.39
CA ASP A 182 -14.44 6.22 31.61
C ASP A 182 -12.91 6.41 31.72
N VAL A 183 -12.16 5.31 31.54
CA VAL A 183 -10.71 5.27 31.73
C VAL A 183 -10.04 4.75 30.46
N ASP A 184 -8.95 5.43 30.05
CA ASP A 184 -8.08 4.93 28.99
C ASP A 184 -7.21 3.80 29.53
N VAL A 185 -7.47 2.58 29.04
CA VAL A 185 -6.76 1.36 29.46
C VAL A 185 -5.64 1.05 28.47
N GLN A 186 -4.42 1.07 28.97
CA GLN A 186 -3.21 0.79 28.23
C GLN A 186 -2.70 -0.60 28.60
N VAL A 187 -2.42 -1.41 27.58
CA VAL A 187 -1.85 -2.75 27.77
C VAL A 187 -0.43 -2.73 27.21
N ASP A 188 0.56 -2.88 28.10
CA ASP A 188 1.96 -2.97 27.71
C ASP A 188 2.20 -4.31 27.02
N ALA A 189 2.48 -4.27 25.73
CA ALA A 189 2.77 -5.43 24.90
C ALA A 189 3.88 -5.15 23.90
N LEU A 190 4.62 -6.21 23.51
CA LEU A 190 5.67 -6.12 22.50
C LEU A 190 5.11 -5.92 21.08
N LEU A 191 3.87 -6.34 20.85
CA LEU A 191 3.15 -6.23 19.59
C LEU A 191 1.99 -5.25 19.73
N PRO A 192 1.50 -4.67 18.62
CA PRO A 192 0.29 -3.85 18.65
C PRO A 192 -0.90 -4.62 19.22
N THR A 193 -1.65 -3.98 20.12
CA THR A 193 -2.81 -4.56 20.83
C THR A 193 -4.10 -3.89 20.35
N PRO A 194 -4.61 -4.23 19.15
CA PRO A 194 -5.86 -3.66 18.68
C PRO A 194 -7.00 -4.06 19.62
N HIS A 195 -7.90 -3.13 19.87
CA HIS A 195 -9.09 -3.35 20.69
C HIS A 195 -10.36 -2.98 19.92
N VAL A 196 -11.47 -3.60 20.31
CA VAL A 196 -12.83 -3.29 19.83
C VAL A 196 -13.74 -3.13 21.03
N GLY A 197 -14.05 -1.89 21.40
CA GLY A 197 -14.72 -1.59 22.67
C GLY A 197 -13.86 -2.05 23.86
N PRO A 198 -14.40 -2.77 24.85
CA PRO A 198 -13.64 -3.24 26.02
C PRO A 198 -12.84 -4.53 25.76
N ARG A 199 -12.87 -5.08 24.53
CA ARG A 199 -12.17 -6.32 24.18
C ARG A 199 -10.86 -6.03 23.48
N TYR A 200 -9.78 -6.54 24.05
CA TYR A 200 -8.43 -6.48 23.52
C TYR A 200 -8.07 -7.80 22.84
N LEU A 201 -7.35 -7.71 21.73
CA LEU A 201 -6.88 -8.88 21.00
C LEU A 201 -5.42 -9.12 21.37
N LEU A 202 -5.19 -10.13 22.23
CA LEU A 202 -3.89 -10.42 22.84
C LEU A 202 -3.47 -11.86 22.50
N TRP A 203 -2.18 -12.10 22.31
CA TRP A 203 -1.66 -13.46 22.26
C TRP A 203 -1.51 -14.04 23.67
N GLN A 204 -1.44 -15.35 23.78
CA GLN A 204 -1.10 -16.00 25.04
C GLN A 204 0.22 -15.45 25.62
N GLY A 205 0.22 -15.10 26.91
CA GLY A 205 1.37 -14.50 27.58
C GLY A 205 1.00 -13.59 28.75
N SER A 206 2.02 -13.02 29.38
CA SER A 206 1.87 -12.08 30.49
C SER A 206 1.87 -10.64 29.97
N TYR A 207 0.90 -9.85 30.41
CA TYR A 207 0.75 -8.45 30.05
C TYR A 207 0.53 -7.60 31.29
N ARG A 208 0.91 -6.33 31.19
CA ARG A 208 0.70 -5.35 32.27
C ARG A 208 -0.37 -4.37 31.84
N VAL A 209 -1.44 -4.28 32.62
CA VAL A 209 -2.57 -3.39 32.38
C VAL A 209 -2.38 -2.14 33.22
N ARG A 210 -2.27 -1.00 32.54
CA ARG A 210 -2.21 0.32 33.16
C ARG A 210 -3.45 1.13 32.84
N ALA A 211 -3.93 1.85 33.84
CA ALA A 211 -5.07 2.73 33.67
C ALA A 211 -4.88 3.97 34.55
N GLU A 212 -5.10 5.15 33.99
CA GLU A 212 -4.94 6.42 34.69
C GLU A 212 -6.21 7.25 34.59
N LEU A 213 -6.64 7.79 35.74
CA LEU A 213 -7.81 8.66 35.81
C LEU A 213 -7.60 9.75 36.87
N GLU A 214 -8.08 10.96 36.58
CA GLU A 214 -8.06 12.06 37.54
C GLU A 214 -8.79 11.69 38.84
N ARG A 215 -8.16 12.00 39.98
CA ARG A 215 -8.65 11.71 41.33
C ARG A 215 -8.66 10.21 41.70
N TYR A 216 -7.94 9.36 40.98
CA TYR A 216 -7.74 7.96 41.33
C TYR A 216 -6.25 7.62 41.42
N TYR A 217 -5.93 6.57 42.18
CA TYR A 217 -4.62 5.94 42.12
C TYR A 217 -4.47 5.23 40.76
N PRO A 218 -3.28 5.31 40.12
CA PRO A 218 -3.04 4.59 38.88
C PRO A 218 -3.19 3.08 39.11
N LEU A 219 -3.83 2.41 38.16
CA LEU A 219 -3.91 0.95 38.12
C LEU A 219 -2.67 0.42 37.42
N ASP A 220 -2.02 -0.60 37.99
CA ASP A 220 -0.85 -1.26 37.40
C ASP A 220 -0.83 -2.73 37.84
N GLU A 221 -1.52 -3.58 37.07
CA GLU A 221 -1.75 -4.99 37.39
C GLU A 221 -1.22 -5.91 36.29
N GLU A 222 -0.78 -7.12 36.66
CA GLU A 222 -0.30 -8.13 35.72
C GLU A 222 -1.40 -9.16 35.43
N ILE A 223 -1.64 -9.44 34.15
CA ILE A 223 -2.58 -10.47 33.68
C ILE A 223 -1.85 -11.56 32.91
N GLU A 224 -2.27 -12.80 33.11
CA GLU A 224 -1.83 -13.94 32.30
C GLU A 224 -2.95 -14.34 31.35
N VAL A 225 -2.73 -14.12 30.06
CA VAL A 225 -3.66 -14.54 29.01
C VAL A 225 -3.33 -15.98 28.64
N GLY A 226 -4.26 -16.89 28.94
CA GLY A 226 -4.21 -18.30 28.56
C GLY A 226 -4.44 -18.56 27.06
N GLY A 227 -4.72 -19.82 26.72
CA GLY A 227 -5.20 -20.25 25.39
C GLY A 227 -6.65 -20.75 25.41
N GLU A 228 -7.39 -20.39 26.46
CA GLU A 228 -8.83 -20.57 26.54
C GLU A 228 -9.51 -19.27 26.12
N GLY A 229 -10.17 -19.29 24.96
CA GLY A 229 -10.77 -18.10 24.39
C GLY A 229 -11.85 -17.49 25.29
N GLY A 230 -11.87 -16.16 25.37
CA GLY A 230 -12.92 -15.40 26.05
C GLY A 230 -12.67 -15.12 27.53
N GLN A 231 -11.41 -15.00 27.94
CA GLN A 231 -11.04 -14.59 29.30
C GLN A 231 -11.51 -13.17 29.64
N GLU A 232 -11.84 -12.96 30.91
CA GLU A 232 -12.35 -11.70 31.43
C GLU A 232 -11.58 -11.29 32.68
N PHE A 233 -11.04 -10.08 32.67
CA PHE A 233 -10.33 -9.47 33.81
C PHE A 233 -11.06 -8.19 34.22
N ARG A 234 -11.43 -8.13 35.51
CA ARG A 234 -12.12 -6.98 36.08
C ARG A 234 -11.25 -6.31 37.13
N PHE A 235 -11.10 -4.99 37.01
CA PHE A 235 -10.31 -4.17 37.91
C PHE A 235 -11.14 -3.01 38.45
N ALA A 236 -10.90 -2.63 39.71
CA ALA A 236 -11.54 -1.47 40.33
C ALA A 236 -10.47 -0.49 40.80
N MET A 237 -10.54 0.75 40.31
CA MET A 237 -9.61 1.81 40.71
C MET A 237 -10.01 2.38 42.06
N ARG A 238 -9.02 2.75 42.88
CA ARG A 238 -9.24 3.40 44.17
C ARG A 238 -9.17 4.92 44.01
N LEU A 239 -10.16 5.63 44.53
CA LEU A 239 -10.14 7.08 44.58
C LEU A 239 -8.99 7.58 45.47
N LEU A 240 -8.40 8.70 45.07
CA LEU A 240 -7.48 9.47 45.90
C LEU A 240 -8.26 10.12 47.06
N PRO A 241 -7.63 10.26 48.23
CA PRO A 241 -8.20 11.02 49.34
C PRO A 241 -8.54 12.46 48.91
N GLY A 242 -9.71 12.92 49.35
CA GLY A 242 -10.11 14.32 49.23
C GLY A 242 -9.39 15.18 50.27
N ARG A 243 -9.19 16.46 49.96
CA ARG A 243 -8.61 17.42 50.89
C ARG A 243 -9.69 18.38 51.36
N VAL A 244 -9.89 18.46 52.67
CA VAL A 244 -10.93 19.26 53.32
C VAL A 244 -10.26 20.27 54.25
N VAL A 245 -10.71 21.52 54.17
CA VAL A 245 -10.32 22.60 55.08
C VAL A 245 -11.58 23.08 55.78
N VAL A 246 -11.54 23.16 57.10
CA VAL A 246 -12.64 23.66 57.92
C VAL A 246 -12.22 24.97 58.57
N ASP A 247 -12.89 26.05 58.19
CA ASP A 247 -12.69 27.37 58.75
C ASP A 247 -13.65 27.63 59.90
N GLY A 248 -13.10 27.99 61.07
CA GLY A 248 -13.82 28.26 62.29
C GLY A 248 -13.29 29.48 63.03
N ALA A 249 -13.73 29.66 64.28
CA ALA A 249 -13.22 30.71 65.15
C ALA A 249 -11.75 30.42 65.55
N ALA A 250 -11.00 31.47 65.91
CA ALA A 250 -9.62 31.30 66.37
C ALA A 250 -9.56 30.39 67.61
N GLY A 251 -8.77 29.32 67.52
CA GLY A 251 -8.69 28.29 68.57
C GLY A 251 -9.82 27.26 68.53
N ALA A 252 -10.55 27.14 67.42
CA ALA A 252 -11.48 26.03 67.21
C ALA A 252 -10.72 24.72 66.99
N GLU A 253 -11.18 23.68 67.68
CA GLU A 253 -10.72 22.30 67.58
C GLU A 253 -11.75 21.50 66.76
N ILE A 254 -11.26 20.79 65.74
CA ILE A 254 -12.08 19.96 64.85
C ILE A 254 -11.73 18.50 65.11
N ARG A 255 -12.75 17.69 65.41
CA ARG A 255 -12.61 16.24 65.53
C ARG A 255 -13.45 15.55 64.45
N ILE A 256 -12.88 14.54 63.84
CA ILE A 256 -13.52 13.74 62.80
C ILE A 256 -13.66 12.31 63.32
N GLU A 257 -14.90 11.81 63.36
CA GLU A 257 -15.22 10.45 63.79
C GLU A 257 -14.48 9.43 62.88
N GLY A 258 -13.71 8.53 63.50
CA GLY A 258 -12.90 7.53 62.79
C GLY A 258 -11.47 7.96 62.44
N MET A 259 -11.05 9.18 62.80
CA MET A 259 -9.65 9.62 62.72
C MET A 259 -9.08 9.94 64.10
N ASP A 260 -7.90 9.39 64.38
CA ASP A 260 -7.15 9.71 65.59
C ASP A 260 -6.47 11.08 65.43
N GLY A 261 -7.07 12.12 66.01
CA GLY A 261 -6.49 13.47 65.98
C GLY A 261 -7.47 14.56 66.42
N VAL A 262 -6.91 15.73 66.72
CA VAL A 262 -7.65 17.00 66.83
C VAL A 262 -6.97 17.96 65.85
N PHE A 263 -7.75 18.47 64.90
CA PHE A 263 -7.27 19.35 63.84
C PHE A 263 -7.60 20.80 64.18
N SER A 264 -6.75 21.71 63.72
CA SER A 264 -6.93 23.15 63.94
C SER A 264 -7.78 23.78 62.83
N SER A 265 -8.48 24.87 63.15
CA SER A 265 -9.14 25.69 62.12
C SER A 265 -8.16 26.09 61.01
N GLY A 266 -8.55 25.87 59.75
CA GLY A 266 -7.73 26.19 58.57
C GLY A 266 -6.65 25.14 58.23
N GLU A 267 -6.56 24.03 58.97
CA GLU A 267 -5.67 22.91 58.65
C GLU A 267 -6.22 22.07 57.48
N GLU A 268 -5.35 21.61 56.59
CA GLU A 268 -5.74 20.75 55.47
C GLU A 268 -5.75 19.28 55.91
N ILE A 269 -6.93 18.66 55.85
CA ILE A 269 -7.18 17.29 56.29
C ILE A 269 -7.43 16.42 55.06
N SER A 270 -6.67 15.33 54.94
CA SER A 270 -6.83 14.33 53.88
C SER A 270 -7.80 13.25 54.33
N LEU A 271 -8.94 13.10 53.67
CA LEU A 271 -9.98 12.12 54.00
C LEU A 271 -10.18 11.15 52.84
N ASP A 272 -10.21 9.85 53.14
CA ASP A 272 -10.64 8.86 52.16
C ASP A 272 -12.10 9.12 51.76
N PRO A 273 -12.55 8.62 50.59
CA PRO A 273 -13.95 8.71 50.20
C PRO A 273 -14.86 8.04 51.22
N GLY A 274 -15.80 8.81 51.77
CA GLY A 274 -16.73 8.29 52.78
C GLY A 274 -17.59 9.37 53.41
N THR A 275 -18.47 8.95 54.31
CA THR A 275 -19.27 9.84 55.13
C THR A 275 -18.64 9.92 56.51
N TYR A 276 -18.27 11.13 56.93
CA TYR A 276 -17.67 11.39 58.23
C TYR A 276 -18.56 12.32 59.03
N ALA A 277 -18.72 12.04 60.32
CA ALA A 277 -19.29 12.99 61.26
C ALA A 277 -18.17 13.86 61.83
N LEU A 278 -18.41 15.17 61.86
CA LEU A 278 -17.44 16.18 62.26
C LEU A 278 -17.99 16.98 63.44
N THR A 279 -17.17 17.13 64.46
CA THR A 279 -17.48 17.91 65.66
C THR A 279 -16.53 19.08 65.74
N VAL A 280 -17.07 20.30 65.80
CA VAL A 280 -16.28 21.53 65.92
C VAL A 280 -16.57 22.16 67.26
N SER A 281 -15.54 22.34 68.08
CA SER A 281 -15.62 22.99 69.39
C SER A 281 -14.74 24.23 69.42
N ALA A 282 -15.24 25.33 69.99
CA ALA A 282 -14.46 26.57 70.11
C ALA A 282 -14.77 27.29 71.44
N PRO A 283 -13.79 27.98 72.04
CA PRO A 283 -13.99 28.66 73.31
C PRO A 283 -15.12 29.70 73.24
N ARG A 284 -16.10 29.59 74.14
CA ARG A 284 -17.27 30.49 74.25
C ARG A 284 -18.31 30.33 73.13
N TYR A 285 -18.22 29.26 72.33
CA TYR A 285 -19.21 28.89 71.33
C TYR A 285 -19.91 27.58 71.71
N LYS A 286 -21.08 27.34 71.10
CA LYS A 286 -21.77 26.06 71.19
C LYS A 286 -21.15 25.09 70.17
N ASP A 287 -20.89 23.86 70.57
CA ASP A 287 -20.34 22.82 69.69
C ASP A 287 -21.28 22.56 68.50
N LEU A 288 -20.67 22.38 67.33
CA LEU A 288 -21.35 22.00 66.09
C LEU A 288 -21.11 20.49 65.85
N ASN A 289 -22.19 19.73 65.78
CA ASN A 289 -22.22 18.28 65.53
C ASN A 289 -23.10 17.96 64.34
#